data_AF-K1XLQ8-F1
#
_entry.id   AF-K1XLQ8-F1
#
_cell.length_a   1.000
_cell.length_b   1.000
_cell.length_c   1.000
_cell.angle_alpha   90.00
_cell.angle_beta   90.00
_cell.angle_gamma   90.00
#
_symmetry.space_group_name_H-M   'P 1'
#
loop_
_entity.id
_entity.type
_entity.pdbx_description
1 polymer ?
#
loop_
_entity_poly.entity_id
_entity_poly.type
_entity_poly.pdbx_seq_one_letter_code
_entity_poly.pdbx_strand_id
1 'polypeptide(L)'
;MPSFLDLPREIRDEIYKYVLFSPSGLVTPTFTPHYATLKSRRRNFTAKTKLHLLTNPHDARNGDALIPRSQTRRPWKGKDTRTSISLALPSTCRQIYHETHGLFWDNNTFYFDGLHESGRGLGIVRTLKLMGQTASRLIQRVTIRMTSSYTEISALRKVLHTLSSRARLGHFRTLELVWEDAEFGELLHSYMESLAELVLFDTVMQDLKVGGGGGEWFERVVRVPRRPEQEADRDAFDEVVSQMHYAVGGKMVCGGVVRWENHVMV
;
A
#
# COMPACT_ATOMS: atom_id res chain seq x y z
N MET A 1 17.89 32.96 -21.36
CA MET A 1 18.23 31.60 -20.90
C MET A 1 17.01 30.72 -21.11
N PRO A 2 17.14 29.56 -21.76
CA PRO A 2 16.01 28.66 -21.96
C PRO A 2 15.53 28.11 -20.61
N SER A 3 14.23 28.16 -20.37
CA SER A 3 13.52 27.62 -19.22
C SER A 3 13.07 26.18 -19.48
N PHE A 4 12.72 25.42 -18.44
CA PHE A 4 12.14 24.08 -18.59
C PHE A 4 10.84 24.08 -19.43
N LEU A 5 10.03 25.14 -19.33
CA LEU A 5 8.78 25.27 -20.08
C LEU A 5 9.01 25.62 -21.56
N ASP A 6 10.24 26.02 -21.92
CA ASP A 6 10.61 26.31 -23.31
C ASP A 6 10.93 25.02 -24.09
N LEU A 7 11.08 23.88 -23.41
CA LEU A 7 11.26 22.57 -24.04
C LEU A 7 9.97 22.14 -24.76
N PRO A 8 10.04 21.39 -25.88
CA PRO A 8 8.87 20.76 -26.48
C PRO A 8 8.12 19.86 -25.49
N ARG A 9 6.81 19.71 -25.69
CA ARG A 9 5.95 18.97 -24.76
C ARG A 9 6.40 17.53 -24.59
N GLU A 10 6.84 16.92 -25.68
CA GLU A 10 7.29 15.53 -25.75
C GLU A 10 8.50 15.29 -24.84
N ILE A 11 9.44 16.24 -24.84
CA ILE A 11 10.63 16.17 -23.96
C ILE A 11 10.23 16.35 -22.50
N ARG A 12 9.28 17.26 -22.22
CA ARG A 12 8.77 17.43 -20.85
C ARG A 12 8.06 16.19 -20.35
N ASP A 13 7.26 15.52 -21.18
CA ASP A 13 6.56 14.29 -20.82
C ASP A 13 7.54 13.16 -20.48
N GLU A 14 8.62 13.00 -21.22
CA GLU A 14 9.68 12.04 -20.85
C GLU A 14 10.31 12.39 -19.49
N ILE A 15 10.62 13.66 -19.25
CA ILE A 15 11.13 14.12 -17.95
C ILE A 15 10.11 13.84 -16.83
N TYR A 16 8.82 14.09 -17.06
CA TYR A 16 7.77 13.80 -16.10
C TYR A 16 7.67 12.31 -15.78
N LYS A 17 7.76 11.43 -16.78
CA LYS A 17 7.80 9.98 -16.56
C LYS A 17 8.98 9.60 -15.65
N TYR A 18 10.18 10.09 -15.94
CA TYR A 18 11.37 9.82 -15.12
C TYR A 18 11.25 10.30 -13.67
N VAL A 19 10.53 11.39 -13.43
CA VAL A 19 10.42 12.01 -12.08
C VAL A 19 9.23 11.49 -11.28
N LEU A 20 8.11 11.21 -11.96
CA LEU A 20 6.84 10.88 -11.32
C LEU A 20 6.55 9.39 -11.32
N PHE A 21 7.15 8.60 -12.20
CA PHE A 21 6.90 7.17 -12.22
C PHE A 21 7.93 6.48 -11.34
N SER A 22 7.43 5.68 -10.41
CA SER A 22 8.28 4.71 -9.74
C SER A 22 8.78 3.70 -10.78
N PRO A 23 10.08 3.39 -10.84
CA PRO A 23 10.60 2.36 -11.74
C PRO A 23 9.95 0.99 -11.53
N SER A 24 9.47 0.71 -10.31
CA SER A 24 8.75 -0.53 -9.97
C SER A 24 7.23 -0.40 -10.18
N GLY A 25 6.72 0.81 -10.43
CA GLY A 25 5.30 1.14 -10.37
C GLY A 25 4.73 1.16 -8.94
N LEU A 26 5.54 0.90 -7.90
CA LEU A 26 5.10 0.89 -6.51
C LEU A 26 5.63 2.12 -5.77
N VAL A 27 4.79 2.71 -4.91
CA VAL A 27 5.20 3.79 -4.00
C VAL A 27 4.78 3.51 -2.57
N THR A 28 5.68 3.73 -1.62
CA THR A 28 5.41 3.51 -0.19
C THR A 28 5.47 4.84 0.58
N PRO A 29 4.39 5.19 1.31
CA PRO A 29 4.36 6.37 2.16
C PRO A 29 5.26 6.19 3.39
N THR A 30 6.10 7.19 3.67
CA THR A 30 6.98 7.23 4.84
C THR A 30 7.01 8.62 5.49
N PHE A 31 7.47 8.69 6.73
CA PHE A 31 7.80 9.96 7.39
C PHE A 31 9.30 10.15 7.46
N THR A 32 9.73 11.37 7.15
CA THR A 32 11.04 11.83 7.59
C THR A 32 10.89 12.32 9.03
N PRO A 33 11.51 11.67 10.03
CA PRO A 33 11.51 12.20 11.39
C PRO A 33 12.10 13.60 11.36
N HIS A 34 11.37 14.58 11.88
CA HIS A 34 11.89 15.93 11.98
C HIS A 34 12.90 15.92 13.14
N TYR A 35 14.19 15.85 12.81
CA TYR A 35 15.24 15.96 13.83
C TYR A 35 15.09 17.30 14.54
N ALA A 36 14.79 17.26 15.84
CA ALA A 36 14.82 18.44 16.69
C ALA A 36 16.25 18.98 16.66
N THR A 37 16.48 20.00 15.85
CA THR A 37 17.76 20.72 15.90
C THR A 37 17.90 21.25 17.33
N LEU A 38 19.11 21.17 17.90
CA LEU A 38 19.41 21.58 19.28
C LEU A 38 19.04 23.04 19.61
N LYS A 39 18.62 23.83 18.61
CA LYS A 39 18.14 25.21 18.76
C LYS A 39 16.61 25.36 18.79
N SER A 40 15.83 24.29 18.58
CA SER A 40 14.36 24.32 18.55
C SER A 40 13.72 24.29 19.95
N ARG A 41 14.29 24.98 20.94
CA ARG A 41 13.81 24.93 22.33
C ARG A 41 12.72 25.95 22.66
N ARG A 42 12.20 26.72 21.69
CA ARG A 42 11.30 27.86 21.98
C ARG A 42 10.13 28.11 21.02
N ARG A 43 9.71 27.15 20.19
CA ARG A 43 8.43 27.29 19.50
C ARG A 43 7.61 26.03 19.67
N ASN A 44 6.37 26.20 20.13
CA ASN A 44 5.27 25.25 19.99
C ASN A 44 4.94 25.06 18.50
N PHE A 45 5.93 24.62 17.74
CA PHE A 45 5.77 24.31 16.33
C PHE A 45 5.13 22.93 16.32
N THR A 46 3.83 22.90 16.00
CA THR A 46 3.18 21.72 15.47
C THR A 46 3.94 21.35 14.20
N ALA A 47 5.02 20.58 14.35
CA ALA A 47 5.87 20.13 13.27
C ALA A 47 4.98 19.36 12.31
N LYS A 48 4.58 20.00 11.20
CA LYS A 48 3.79 19.36 10.15
C LYS A 48 4.61 18.19 9.64
N THR A 49 4.23 16.98 10.03
CA THR A 49 4.88 15.76 9.56
C THR A 49 4.70 15.73 8.05
N LYS A 50 5.80 15.85 7.31
CA LYS A 50 5.77 15.79 5.85
C LYS A 50 5.73 14.32 5.45
N LEU A 51 4.71 13.96 4.67
CA LEU A 51 4.63 12.65 4.04
C LEU A 51 5.60 12.64 2.85
N HIS A 52 6.46 11.62 2.80
CA HIS A 52 7.33 11.35 1.67
C HIS A 52 6.92 10.04 1.02
N LEU A 53 7.16 9.90 -0.28
CA LEU A 53 6.93 8.66 -1.01
C LEU A 53 8.25 8.06 -1.45
N LEU A 54 8.45 6.79 -1.15
CA LEU A 54 9.60 6.00 -1.62
C LEU A 54 9.17 5.19 -2.84
N THR A 55 10.00 5.09 -3.86
CA THR A 55 9.74 4.31 -5.10
C THR A 55 10.13 2.83 -4.99
N ASN A 56 10.88 2.47 -3.96
CA ASN A 56 11.27 1.09 -3.71
C ASN A 56 10.70 0.63 -2.36
N PRO A 57 9.59 -0.14 -2.36
CA PRO A 57 8.95 -0.61 -1.13
C PRO A 57 9.87 -1.56 -0.33
N HIS A 58 10.77 -2.29 -0.99
CA HIS A 58 11.67 -3.24 -0.34
C HIS A 58 12.81 -2.56 0.43
N ASP A 59 13.18 -1.33 0.08
CA ASP A 59 14.19 -0.55 0.81
C ASP A 59 13.67 -0.10 2.19
N ALA A 60 12.35 -0.09 2.42
CA ALA A 60 11.76 0.17 3.73
C ALA A 60 11.86 -1.04 4.68
N ARG A 61 12.04 -2.25 4.12
CA ARG A 61 12.08 -3.54 4.85
C ARG A 61 13.45 -3.80 5.50
N ASN A 62 14.52 -3.34 4.85
CA ASN A 62 15.87 -3.35 5.39
C ASN A 62 15.97 -2.26 6.46
N GLY A 63 15.73 -2.66 7.71
CA GLY A 63 15.66 -1.83 8.90
C GLY A 63 16.92 -1.05 9.29
N ASP A 64 17.56 -0.36 8.35
CA ASP A 64 18.33 0.85 8.64
C ASP A 64 17.35 1.97 9.01
N ALA A 65 16.80 1.81 10.21
CA ALA A 65 16.43 2.86 11.14
C ALA A 65 15.70 4.09 10.55
N LEU A 66 14.40 3.95 10.26
CA LEU A 66 13.47 5.09 10.31
C LEU A 66 13.30 5.65 11.73
N ILE A 67 13.92 5.01 12.73
CA ILE A 67 14.20 5.57 14.06
C ILE A 67 15.68 5.31 14.36
N PRO A 68 16.57 6.31 14.31
CA PRO A 68 17.87 6.15 14.94
C PRO A 68 17.62 6.04 16.44
N ARG A 69 17.67 4.80 16.95
CA ARG A 69 17.88 4.51 18.37
C ARG A 69 19.18 5.18 18.77
N SER A 70 19.08 6.41 19.28
CA SER A 70 20.03 7.04 20.20
C SER A 70 21.50 6.66 20.01
N GLN A 71 22.08 6.83 18.82
CA GLN A 71 23.52 6.76 18.65
C GLN A 71 24.00 7.85 17.71
N THR A 72 24.75 8.77 18.33
CA THR A 72 25.88 9.52 17.78
C THR A 72 25.72 10.15 16.40
N ARG A 73 25.51 11.48 16.44
CA ARG A 73 25.96 12.50 15.49
C ARG A 73 26.86 11.96 14.36
N ARG A 74 26.25 11.47 13.29
CA ARG A 74 26.86 11.58 11.97
C ARG A 74 25.90 12.36 11.08
N PRO A 75 26.34 13.50 10.50
CA PRO A 75 25.56 14.14 9.46
C PRO A 75 25.35 13.11 8.36
N TRP A 76 24.16 13.08 7.75
CA TRP A 76 23.86 12.35 6.51
C TRP A 76 24.96 12.65 5.48
N LYS A 77 26.03 11.85 5.51
CA LYS A 77 27.16 11.81 4.58
C LYS A 77 27.16 10.39 4.03
N GLY A 78 26.13 10.10 3.26
CA GLY A 78 25.97 8.86 2.53
C GLY A 78 25.05 9.17 1.38
N LYS A 79 25.49 8.86 0.15
CA LYS A 79 24.63 8.74 -1.03
C LYS A 79 23.64 7.62 -0.74
N ASP A 80 22.59 7.90 0.03
CA ASP A 80 21.45 7.00 0.07
C ASP A 80 20.67 7.29 -1.20
N THR A 81 20.88 6.45 -2.20
CA THR A 81 20.20 6.42 -3.51
C THR A 81 18.72 6.04 -3.38
N ARG A 82 18.07 6.40 -2.27
CA ARG A 82 16.63 6.19 -2.09
C ARG A 82 15.92 7.27 -2.89
N THR A 83 15.46 6.90 -4.07
CA THR A 83 14.68 7.77 -4.93
C THR A 83 13.35 8.05 -4.23
N SER A 84 13.22 9.27 -3.71
CA SER A 84 11.99 9.73 -3.08
C SER A 84 11.26 10.66 -4.03
N ILE A 85 9.95 10.47 -4.17
CA ILE A 85 9.09 11.35 -4.95
C ILE A 85 8.47 12.35 -3.99
N SER A 86 8.76 13.63 -4.22
CA SER A 86 8.10 14.72 -3.52
C SER A 86 6.85 15.13 -4.26
N LEU A 87 5.69 15.02 -3.61
CA LEU A 87 4.41 15.50 -4.13
C LEU A 87 4.29 17.05 -4.12
N ALA A 88 5.38 17.80 -3.88
CA ALA A 88 5.37 19.27 -3.85
C ALA A 88 5.50 19.92 -5.24
N LEU A 89 5.88 19.16 -6.27
CA LEU A 89 6.03 19.67 -7.64
C LEU A 89 4.74 20.26 -8.26
N PRO A 90 3.53 19.75 -7.98
CA PRO A 90 2.30 20.30 -8.58
C PRO A 90 1.87 21.66 -7.99
N SER A 91 2.40 22.09 -6.84
CA SER A 91 1.90 23.31 -6.18
C SER A 91 2.54 24.61 -6.67
N THR A 92 3.58 24.55 -7.51
CA THR A 92 4.41 25.73 -7.85
C THR A 92 4.18 26.29 -9.25
N CYS A 93 3.71 25.47 -10.21
CA CYS A 93 3.43 25.92 -11.58
C CYS A 93 2.14 25.29 -12.09
N ARG A 94 1.15 26.14 -12.44
CA ARG A 94 -0.17 25.70 -12.94
C ARG A 94 -0.06 24.85 -14.22
N GLN A 95 0.87 25.20 -15.11
CA GLN A 95 1.08 24.42 -16.33
C GLN A 95 1.59 23.02 -15.98
N ILE A 96 2.68 22.92 -15.21
CA ILE A 96 3.22 21.62 -14.77
C ILE A 96 2.14 20.82 -14.04
N TYR A 97 1.33 21.45 -13.18
CA TYR A 97 0.20 20.79 -12.53
C TYR A 97 -0.74 20.14 -13.55
N HIS A 98 -1.24 20.88 -14.54
CA HIS A 98 -2.17 20.33 -15.53
C HIS A 98 -1.52 19.23 -16.40
N GLU A 99 -0.22 19.35 -16.69
CA GLU A 99 0.52 18.34 -17.45
C GLU A 99 0.77 17.06 -16.63
N THR A 100 0.93 17.17 -15.31
CA THR A 100 1.38 16.07 -14.44
C THR A 100 0.32 15.50 -13.51
N HIS A 101 -0.81 16.18 -13.35
CA HIS A 101 -1.78 15.87 -12.30
C HIS A 101 -2.25 14.42 -12.34
N GLY A 102 -2.55 13.86 -13.52
CA GLY A 102 -2.96 12.45 -13.66
C GLY A 102 -1.78 11.48 -13.71
N LEU A 103 -0.66 11.88 -14.32
CA LEU A 103 0.50 11.03 -14.60
C LEU A 103 0.98 10.26 -13.37
N PHE A 104 1.13 10.95 -12.24
CA PHE A 104 1.57 10.31 -11.01
C PHE A 104 0.56 9.28 -10.50
N TRP A 105 -0.73 9.60 -10.42
CA TRP A 105 -1.70 8.72 -9.78
C TRP A 105 -2.11 7.52 -10.64
N ASP A 106 -2.06 7.68 -11.96
CA ASP A 106 -2.46 6.64 -12.92
C ASP A 106 -1.38 5.54 -13.07
N ASN A 107 -0.12 5.90 -12.82
CA ASN A 107 1.04 5.04 -13.08
C ASN A 107 1.75 4.55 -11.83
N ASN A 108 1.28 4.93 -10.64
CA ASN A 108 1.84 4.44 -9.38
C ASN A 108 0.78 3.75 -8.53
N THR A 109 1.18 2.62 -7.94
CA THR A 109 0.37 1.83 -7.00
C THR A 109 0.89 2.07 -5.59
N PHE A 110 -0.01 2.44 -4.69
CA PHE A 110 0.34 2.67 -3.29
C PHE A 110 0.51 1.33 -2.58
N TYR A 111 1.74 1.02 -2.19
CA TYR A 111 2.09 -0.20 -1.48
C TYR A 111 2.16 0.04 0.03
N PHE A 112 1.46 -0.80 0.79
CA PHE A 112 1.46 -0.81 2.25
C PHE A 112 1.94 -2.16 2.80
N ASP A 113 2.96 -2.10 3.66
CA ASP A 113 3.51 -3.25 4.37
C ASP A 113 2.74 -3.47 5.69
N GLY A 114 1.51 -3.97 5.57
CA GLY A 114 0.61 -4.19 6.70
C GLY A 114 -0.53 -3.17 6.83
N LEU A 115 -1.48 -3.49 7.73
CA LEU A 115 -2.75 -2.76 7.88
C LEU A 115 -2.69 -1.64 8.93
N HIS A 116 -2.04 -1.93 10.06
CA HIS A 116 -2.00 -1.05 11.22
C HIS A 116 -0.70 -0.21 11.26
N GLU A 117 -0.67 0.77 12.16
CA GLU A 117 0.58 1.38 12.61
C GLU A 117 1.42 0.29 13.31
N SER A 118 2.39 -0.24 12.60
CA SER A 118 3.44 -1.09 13.16
C SER A 118 4.73 -0.27 13.27
N GLY A 119 5.72 -0.76 14.01
CA GLY A 119 7.05 -0.12 14.01
C GLY A 119 7.72 -0.01 12.63
N ARG A 120 7.10 -0.58 11.59
CA ARG A 120 7.54 -0.60 10.18
C ARG A 120 6.70 0.31 9.25
N GLY A 121 5.55 0.84 9.68
CA GLY A 121 4.65 1.59 8.79
C GLY A 121 3.59 2.46 9.48
N LEU A 122 2.97 3.37 8.72
CA LEU A 122 2.08 4.43 9.25
C LEU A 122 0.62 4.03 9.40
N GLY A 123 0.27 2.81 9.02
CA GLY A 123 -1.11 2.39 8.84
C GLY A 123 -1.79 3.12 7.68
N ILE A 124 -2.65 2.40 6.97
CA ILE A 124 -3.30 2.91 5.76
C ILE A 124 -4.21 4.09 6.08
N VAL A 125 -5.06 3.95 7.11
CA VAL A 125 -6.04 4.97 7.49
C VAL A 125 -5.39 6.30 7.86
N ARG A 126 -4.32 6.27 8.66
CA ARG A 126 -3.60 7.48 9.07
C ARG A 126 -2.88 8.13 7.89
N THR A 127 -2.24 7.33 7.03
CA THR A 127 -1.63 7.83 5.79
C THR A 127 -2.64 8.60 4.95
N LEU A 128 -3.80 8.00 4.66
CA LEU A 128 -4.84 8.62 3.85
C LEU A 128 -5.38 9.90 4.49
N LYS A 129 -5.48 9.96 5.82
CA LYS A 129 -5.86 11.17 6.55
C LYS A 129 -4.83 12.29 6.38
N LEU A 130 -3.55 11.96 6.46
CA LEU A 130 -2.46 12.94 6.36
C LEU A 130 -2.24 13.47 4.94
N MET A 131 -2.49 12.64 3.92
CA MET A 131 -2.56 13.09 2.54
C MET A 131 -3.66 14.13 2.32
N GLY A 132 -4.66 14.16 3.21
CA GLY A 132 -5.82 15.02 3.06
C GLY A 132 -6.81 14.49 2.04
N GLN A 133 -7.95 15.18 1.91
CA GLN A 133 -9.09 14.70 1.13
C GLN A 133 -8.80 14.62 -0.37
N THR A 134 -8.11 15.62 -0.94
CA THR A 134 -7.86 15.69 -2.38
C THR A 134 -6.90 14.60 -2.83
N ALA A 135 -5.68 14.54 -2.27
CA ALA A 135 -4.67 13.57 -2.69
C ALA A 135 -5.10 12.12 -2.44
N SER A 136 -5.73 11.83 -1.29
CA SER A 136 -6.22 10.46 -1.01
C SER A 136 -7.32 9.99 -1.96
N ARG A 137 -8.07 10.89 -2.61
CA ARG A 137 -9.08 10.55 -3.62
C ARG A 137 -8.51 10.33 -5.02
N LEU A 138 -7.30 10.82 -5.27
CA LEU A 138 -6.64 10.63 -6.57
C LEU A 138 -5.98 9.25 -6.67
N ILE A 139 -5.70 8.59 -5.53
CA ILE A 139 -5.17 7.22 -5.50
C ILE A 139 -6.09 6.28 -6.27
N GLN A 140 -5.54 5.58 -7.25
CA GLN A 140 -6.27 4.64 -8.08
C GLN A 140 -6.03 3.19 -7.69
N ARG A 141 -4.79 2.84 -7.34
CA ARG A 141 -4.39 1.47 -7.06
C ARG A 141 -3.71 1.38 -5.70
N VAL A 142 -4.12 0.41 -4.90
CA VAL A 142 -3.52 0.11 -3.60
C VAL A 142 -3.21 -1.37 -3.54
N THR A 143 -1.97 -1.69 -3.16
CA THR A 143 -1.54 -3.04 -2.82
C THR A 143 -1.26 -3.09 -1.33
N ILE A 144 -1.90 -4.01 -0.62
CA ILE A 144 -1.70 -4.26 0.80
C ILE A 144 -1.07 -5.62 0.93
N ARG A 145 0.12 -5.67 1.52
CA ARG A 145 0.63 -6.94 2.02
C ARG A 145 -0.10 -7.29 3.30
N MET A 146 -0.68 -8.48 3.29
CA MET A 146 -1.42 -9.04 4.40
C MET A 146 -0.48 -9.68 5.39
N THR A 147 -0.88 -9.63 6.67
CA THR A 147 -0.15 -10.21 7.78
C THR A 147 -1.05 -11.18 8.53
N SER A 148 -0.43 -12.15 9.18
CA SER A 148 -1.08 -13.13 10.06
C SER A 148 -1.26 -12.60 11.50
N SER A 149 -0.72 -11.41 11.79
CA SER A 149 -0.83 -10.78 13.11
C SER A 149 -2.28 -10.40 13.40
N TYR A 150 -2.88 -11.04 14.42
CA TYR A 150 -4.24 -10.73 14.90
C TYR A 150 -4.48 -9.23 15.10
N THR A 151 -3.50 -8.52 15.68
CA THR A 151 -3.60 -7.08 15.93
C THR A 151 -3.77 -6.27 14.64
N GLU A 152 -3.13 -6.68 13.55
CA GLU A 152 -3.24 -6.00 12.27
C GLU A 152 -4.54 -6.37 11.55
N ILE A 153 -4.94 -7.63 11.61
CA ILE A 153 -6.19 -8.13 11.04
C ILE A 153 -7.40 -7.37 11.61
N SER A 154 -7.39 -7.02 12.90
CA SER A 154 -8.46 -6.21 13.52
C SER A 154 -8.68 -4.85 12.85
N ALA A 155 -7.69 -4.34 12.10
CA ALA A 155 -7.80 -3.09 11.35
C ALA A 155 -8.35 -3.28 9.93
N LEU A 156 -8.45 -4.51 9.42
CA LEU A 156 -8.83 -4.83 8.04
C LEU A 156 -10.19 -4.23 7.68
N ARG A 157 -11.24 -4.52 8.47
CA ARG A 157 -12.58 -3.94 8.29
C ARG A 157 -12.54 -2.41 8.16
N LYS A 158 -11.79 -1.75 9.04
CA LYS A 158 -11.68 -0.28 9.06
C LYS A 158 -10.95 0.25 7.82
N VAL A 159 -9.91 -0.45 7.38
CA VAL A 159 -9.19 -0.13 6.14
C VAL A 159 -10.12 -0.28 4.94
N LEU A 160 -10.80 -1.42 4.80
CA LEU A 160 -11.73 -1.68 3.70
C LEU A 160 -12.86 -0.67 3.65
N HIS A 161 -13.49 -0.33 4.78
CA HIS A 161 -14.49 0.75 4.83
C HIS A 161 -13.92 2.11 4.40
N THR A 162 -12.70 2.42 4.84
CA THR A 162 -12.04 3.68 4.46
C THR A 162 -11.80 3.73 2.96
N LEU A 163 -11.30 2.65 2.36
CA LEU A 163 -11.06 2.56 0.91
C LEU A 163 -12.36 2.59 0.11
N SER A 164 -13.39 1.87 0.54
CA SER A 164 -14.73 1.94 -0.09
C SER A 164 -15.32 3.35 -0.06
N SER A 165 -15.14 4.07 1.04
CA SER A 165 -15.55 5.48 1.13
C SER A 165 -14.81 6.37 0.12
N ARG A 166 -13.52 6.08 -0.14
CA ARG A 166 -12.71 6.78 -1.15
C ARG A 166 -13.09 6.40 -2.56
N ALA A 167 -13.42 5.15 -2.83
CA ALA A 167 -13.91 4.69 -4.12
C ALA A 167 -15.18 5.42 -4.56
N ARG A 168 -16.14 5.59 -3.63
CA ARG A 168 -17.39 6.29 -3.92
C ARG A 168 -17.19 7.76 -4.32
N LEU A 169 -16.15 8.41 -3.83
CA LEU A 169 -15.95 9.87 -3.95
C LEU A 169 -14.65 10.25 -4.67
N GLY A 170 -13.98 9.29 -5.31
CA GLY A 170 -12.63 9.45 -5.84
C GLY A 170 -12.37 8.54 -7.03
N HIS A 171 -11.08 8.35 -7.34
CA HIS A 171 -10.60 7.60 -8.50
C HIS A 171 -10.13 6.20 -8.14
N PHE A 172 -10.41 5.71 -6.94
CA PHE A 172 -9.96 4.38 -6.51
C PHE A 172 -10.58 3.29 -7.39
N ARG A 173 -9.73 2.50 -8.05
CA ARG A 173 -10.10 1.49 -9.05
C ARG A 173 -9.74 0.09 -8.65
N THR A 174 -8.61 -0.13 -7.97
CA THR A 174 -8.10 -1.47 -7.72
C THR A 174 -7.55 -1.59 -6.30
N LEU A 175 -8.01 -2.60 -5.59
CA LEU A 175 -7.44 -3.06 -4.34
C LEU A 175 -6.83 -4.44 -4.55
N GLU A 176 -5.55 -4.57 -4.23
CA GLU A 176 -4.84 -5.84 -4.24
C GLU A 176 -4.42 -6.21 -2.82
N LEU A 177 -4.79 -7.42 -2.39
CA LEU A 177 -4.40 -8.00 -1.10
C LEU A 177 -3.44 -9.16 -1.38
N VAL A 178 -2.22 -9.08 -0.83
CA VAL A 178 -1.14 -10.04 -1.12
C VAL A 178 -0.74 -10.76 0.15
N TRP A 179 -0.89 -12.08 0.16
CA TRP A 179 -0.30 -12.95 1.18
C TRP A 179 1.01 -13.53 0.65
N GLU A 180 2.09 -13.39 1.44
CA GLU A 180 3.36 -14.09 1.21
C GLU A 180 3.29 -15.51 1.79
N ASP A 181 4.28 -16.36 1.46
CA ASP A 181 4.29 -17.79 1.82
C ASP A 181 4.12 -18.03 3.33
N ALA A 182 4.82 -17.24 4.15
CA ALA A 182 4.78 -17.40 5.61
C ALA A 182 3.41 -17.00 6.18
N GLU A 183 2.92 -15.82 5.81
CA GLU A 183 1.66 -15.28 6.32
C GLU A 183 0.45 -16.08 5.83
N PHE A 184 0.50 -16.63 4.62
CA PHE A 184 -0.53 -17.56 4.14
C PHE A 184 -0.44 -18.91 4.84
N GLY A 185 0.77 -19.42 5.08
CA GLY A 185 0.98 -20.66 5.84
C GLY A 185 0.39 -20.59 7.24
N GLU A 186 0.55 -19.45 7.93
CA GLU A 186 -0.09 -19.21 9.23
C GLU A 186 -1.63 -19.17 9.12
N LEU A 187 -2.18 -18.55 8.07
CA LEU A 187 -3.64 -18.57 7.84
C LEU A 187 -4.17 -19.98 7.58
N LEU A 188 -3.45 -20.78 6.79
CA LEU A 188 -3.77 -22.17 6.50
C LEU A 188 -3.71 -23.03 7.77
N HIS A 189 -2.69 -22.81 8.60
CA HIS A 189 -2.54 -23.47 9.88
C HIS A 189 -3.73 -23.15 10.81
N SER A 190 -4.12 -21.88 10.93
CA SER A 190 -5.28 -21.48 11.72
C SER A 190 -6.62 -22.06 11.24
N TYR A 191 -6.73 -22.39 9.95
CA TYR A 191 -7.88 -23.11 9.41
C TYR A 191 -7.89 -24.59 9.80
N MET A 192 -6.71 -25.22 9.87
CA MET A 192 -6.55 -26.65 10.17
C MET A 192 -6.53 -26.97 11.67
N GLU A 193 -6.14 -26.00 12.52
CA GLU A 193 -5.98 -26.18 13.96
C GLU A 193 -7.22 -25.76 14.79
N SER A 194 -7.06 -25.65 16.11
CA SER A 194 -8.13 -25.62 17.13
C SER A 194 -9.25 -24.58 16.90
N LEU A 195 -10.40 -24.79 17.57
CA LEU A 195 -11.57 -23.89 17.58
C LEU A 195 -11.25 -22.41 17.82
N ALA A 196 -10.19 -22.08 18.58
CA ALA A 196 -9.81 -20.70 18.84
C ALA A 196 -9.13 -20.01 17.64
N GLU A 197 -8.42 -20.76 16.81
CA GLU A 197 -7.73 -20.25 15.62
C GLU A 197 -8.68 -20.12 14.43
N LEU A 198 -9.70 -20.99 14.37
CA LEU A 198 -10.84 -20.83 13.46
C LEU A 198 -11.55 -19.48 13.62
N VAL A 199 -11.58 -18.91 14.84
CA VAL A 199 -12.15 -17.56 15.07
C VAL A 199 -11.37 -16.48 14.31
N LEU A 200 -10.05 -16.61 14.20
CA LEU A 200 -9.23 -15.67 13.42
C LEU A 200 -9.57 -15.78 11.94
N PHE A 201 -9.59 -17.00 11.41
CA PHE A 201 -9.95 -17.27 10.02
C PHE A 201 -11.35 -16.72 9.69
N ASP A 202 -12.35 -17.03 10.51
CA ASP A 202 -13.72 -16.54 10.34
C ASP A 202 -13.80 -15.00 10.40
N THR A 203 -13.05 -14.38 11.31
CA THR A 203 -12.97 -12.92 11.42
C THR A 203 -12.40 -12.31 10.15
N VAL A 204 -11.31 -12.88 9.61
CA VAL A 204 -10.73 -12.45 8.32
C VAL A 204 -11.76 -12.60 7.21
N MET A 205 -12.42 -13.74 7.09
CA MET A 205 -13.42 -13.98 6.03
C MET A 205 -14.61 -13.02 6.14
N GLN A 206 -15.09 -12.74 7.34
CA GLN A 206 -16.16 -11.76 7.56
C GLN A 206 -15.72 -10.35 7.19
N ASP A 207 -14.49 -9.97 7.52
CA ASP A 207 -13.95 -8.65 7.20
C ASP A 207 -13.73 -8.48 5.70
N LEU A 208 -13.29 -9.51 4.99
CA LEU A 208 -13.11 -9.50 3.54
C LEU A 208 -14.44 -9.32 2.78
N LYS A 209 -15.54 -9.85 3.32
CA LYS A 209 -16.91 -9.63 2.80
C LYS A 209 -17.35 -8.17 2.86
N VAL A 210 -16.73 -7.36 3.72
CA VAL A 210 -17.10 -5.96 3.88
C VAL A 210 -16.84 -5.20 2.58
N GLY A 211 -17.91 -4.62 2.02
CA GLY A 211 -17.88 -3.83 0.80
C GLY A 211 -18.05 -4.61 -0.51
N GLY A 212 -18.24 -5.94 -0.47
CA GLY A 212 -18.59 -6.75 -1.65
C GLY A 212 -20.08 -6.78 -1.99
N GLY A 213 -20.96 -6.50 -1.02
CA GLY A 213 -22.42 -6.64 -1.19
C GLY A 213 -23.17 -5.46 -1.81
N GLY A 214 -22.49 -4.38 -2.22
CA GLY A 214 -23.15 -3.13 -2.62
C GLY A 214 -22.49 -2.46 -3.80
N GLY A 215 -22.64 -3.04 -4.99
CA GLY A 215 -22.17 -2.51 -6.28
C GLY A 215 -20.67 -2.24 -6.28
N GLU A 216 -19.85 -3.18 -6.74
CA GLU A 216 -18.39 -3.08 -6.65
C GLU A 216 -17.85 -1.76 -7.23
N TRP A 217 -17.46 -0.84 -6.34
CA TRP A 217 -16.95 0.48 -6.72
C TRP A 217 -15.50 0.41 -7.26
N PHE A 218 -14.82 -0.70 -7.01
CA PHE A 218 -13.44 -0.95 -7.38
C PHE A 218 -13.18 -2.47 -7.50
N GLU A 219 -12.26 -2.85 -8.38
CA GLU A 219 -11.77 -4.20 -8.59
C GLU A 219 -11.00 -4.69 -7.37
N ARG A 220 -11.23 -5.96 -6.99
CA ARG A 220 -10.53 -6.62 -5.89
C ARG A 220 -9.70 -7.78 -6.44
N VAL A 221 -8.44 -7.83 -6.05
CA VAL A 221 -7.50 -8.88 -6.41
C VAL A 221 -6.92 -9.47 -5.13
N VAL A 222 -7.00 -10.78 -4.97
CA VAL A 222 -6.30 -11.51 -3.92
C VAL A 222 -5.16 -12.28 -4.56
N ARG A 223 -3.95 -12.12 -4.04
CA ARG A 223 -2.79 -12.94 -4.40
C ARG A 223 -2.39 -13.81 -3.23
N VAL A 224 -2.26 -15.10 -3.51
CA VAL A 224 -1.77 -16.10 -2.57
C VAL A 224 -0.59 -16.86 -3.17
N PRO A 225 0.21 -17.52 -2.32
CA PRO A 225 1.28 -18.42 -2.73
C PRO A 225 0.90 -19.45 -3.78
N ARG A 226 1.92 -20.10 -4.33
CA ARG A 226 1.70 -21.28 -5.17
C ARG A 226 1.13 -22.41 -4.31
N ARG A 227 0.19 -23.16 -4.88
CA ARG A 227 -0.37 -24.36 -4.28
C ARG A 227 0.74 -25.32 -3.80
N PRO A 228 0.69 -25.82 -2.56
CA PRO A 228 1.69 -26.73 -2.03
C PRO A 228 1.71 -28.07 -2.78
N GLU A 229 2.85 -28.76 -2.76
CA GLU A 229 3.01 -30.05 -3.44
C GLU A 229 2.49 -31.23 -2.61
N GLN A 230 2.37 -31.09 -1.29
CA GLN A 230 1.90 -32.16 -0.39
C GLN A 230 0.38 -32.30 -0.42
N GLU A 231 -0.13 -33.54 -0.51
CA GLU A 231 -1.56 -33.81 -0.77
C GLU A 231 -2.49 -33.38 0.37
N ALA A 232 -2.10 -33.57 1.64
CA ALA A 232 -2.91 -33.14 2.78
C ALA A 232 -3.10 -31.61 2.85
N ASP A 233 -2.04 -30.84 2.52
CA ASP A 233 -2.08 -29.38 2.51
C ASP A 233 -2.82 -28.83 1.28
N ARG A 234 -2.92 -29.63 0.21
CA ARG A 234 -3.58 -29.21 -1.04
C ARG A 234 -5.07 -29.02 -0.89
N ASP A 235 -5.75 -29.89 -0.14
CA ASP A 235 -7.20 -29.81 0.04
C ASP A 235 -7.56 -28.63 0.94
N ALA A 236 -6.84 -28.48 2.05
CA ALA A 236 -7.00 -27.32 2.94
C ALA A 236 -6.67 -26.00 2.21
N PHE A 237 -5.63 -25.98 1.38
CA PHE A 237 -5.28 -24.82 0.56
C PHE A 237 -6.41 -24.45 -0.40
N ASP A 238 -6.91 -25.41 -1.17
CA ASP A 238 -7.97 -25.15 -2.15
C ASP A 238 -9.26 -24.65 -1.46
N GLU A 239 -9.60 -25.21 -0.29
CA GLU A 239 -10.76 -24.79 0.50
C GLU A 239 -10.60 -23.37 1.06
N VAL A 240 -9.44 -23.05 1.66
CA VAL A 240 -9.14 -21.69 2.15
C VAL A 240 -9.20 -20.67 1.01
N VAL A 241 -8.58 -20.97 -0.13
CA VAL A 241 -8.56 -20.06 -1.28
C VAL A 241 -9.96 -19.88 -1.86
N SER A 242 -10.75 -20.95 -1.94
CA SER A 242 -12.14 -20.91 -2.35
C SER A 242 -12.96 -19.98 -1.43
N GLN A 243 -12.88 -20.17 -0.11
CA GLN A 243 -13.57 -19.34 0.86
C GLN A 243 -13.14 -17.87 0.81
N MET A 244 -11.83 -17.61 0.65
CA MET A 244 -11.31 -16.25 0.46
C MET A 244 -11.87 -15.60 -0.80
N HIS A 245 -11.95 -16.33 -1.91
CA HIS A 245 -12.51 -15.81 -3.15
C HIS A 245 -13.99 -15.47 -3.00
N TYR A 246 -14.78 -16.35 -2.38
CA TYR A 246 -16.19 -16.08 -2.06
C TYR A 246 -16.34 -14.88 -1.12
N ALA A 247 -15.43 -14.70 -0.17
CA ALA A 247 -15.47 -13.57 0.75
C ALA A 247 -15.13 -12.25 0.06
N VAL A 248 -14.07 -12.21 -0.76
CA VAL A 248 -13.60 -10.96 -1.36
C VAL A 248 -14.40 -10.54 -2.59
N GLY A 249 -14.80 -11.51 -3.42
CA GLY A 249 -15.21 -11.26 -4.80
C GLY A 249 -14.02 -11.00 -5.74
N GLY A 250 -14.30 -10.67 -6.99
CA GLY A 250 -13.26 -10.28 -7.97
C GLY A 250 -12.31 -11.40 -8.38
N LYS A 251 -11.01 -11.10 -8.42
CA LYS A 251 -9.96 -11.99 -8.96
C LYS A 251 -9.14 -12.66 -7.85
N MET A 252 -8.88 -13.94 -8.04
CA MET A 252 -7.98 -14.73 -7.19
C MET A 252 -6.79 -15.23 -8.02
N VAL A 253 -5.58 -14.93 -7.56
CA VAL A 253 -4.32 -15.31 -8.21
C VAL A 253 -3.51 -16.20 -7.29
N CYS A 254 -3.20 -17.42 -7.73
CA CYS A 254 -2.43 -18.39 -6.98
C CYS A 254 -1.08 -18.63 -7.67
N GLY A 255 0.03 -18.35 -7.01
CA GLY A 255 1.37 -18.56 -7.58
C GLY A 255 1.61 -17.84 -8.91
N GLY A 256 0.96 -16.68 -9.09
CA GLY A 256 1.05 -15.88 -10.33
C GLY A 256 0.02 -16.21 -11.42
N VAL A 257 -0.81 -17.24 -11.23
CA VAL A 257 -1.84 -17.66 -12.20
C VAL A 257 -3.22 -17.26 -11.69
N VAL A 258 -4.02 -16.59 -12.53
CA VAL A 258 -5.44 -16.30 -12.23
C VAL A 258 -6.18 -17.64 -12.20
N ARG A 259 -6.79 -17.96 -11.06
CA ARG A 259 -7.57 -19.19 -10.89
C ARG A 259 -9.07 -18.95 -10.83
N TRP A 260 -9.46 -17.79 -10.32
CA TRP A 260 -10.87 -17.42 -10.31
C TRP A 260 -11.06 -15.95 -10.66
N GLU A 261 -12.16 -15.67 -11.34
CA GLU A 261 -12.64 -14.33 -11.67
C GLU A 261 -14.16 -14.28 -11.48
N ASN A 262 -14.65 -13.38 -10.62
CA ASN A 262 -16.08 -13.13 -10.37
C ASN A 262 -16.89 -14.41 -10.08
N HIS A 263 -16.44 -15.22 -9.12
CA HIS A 263 -17.04 -16.51 -8.75
C HIS A 263 -16.99 -17.61 -9.83
N VAL A 264 -16.23 -17.43 -10.91
CA VAL A 264 -16.01 -18.42 -11.96
C VAL A 264 -14.55 -18.89 -11.94
N MET A 265 -14.34 -20.21 -12.02
CA MET A 265 -13.00 -20.80 -12.18
C MET A 265 -12.52 -20.62 -13.62
N VAL A 266 -11.28 -20.19 -13.80
CA VAL A 266 -10.66 -19.88 -15.12
C VAL A 266 -9.60 -20.91 -15.47
#